data_AF-A0A3D0XUM2-F1
#
_entry.id   AF-A0A3D0XUM2-F1
#
_cell.length_a   1.000
_cell.length_b   1.000
_cell.length_c   1.000
_cell.angle_alpha   90.00
_cell.angle_beta   90.00
_cell.angle_gamma   90.00
#
_symmetry.space_group_name_H-M   'P 1'
#
loop_
_entity.id
_entity.type
_entity.pdbx_description
1 polymer ?
#
loop_
_entity_poly.entity_id
_entity_poly.type
_entity_poly.pdbx_seq_one_letter_code
_entity_poly.pdbx_strand_id
1 'polypeptide(L)'
;MLYFVNHNFALPNFDPRSVWEFYHPPLHYWVSALWIKLQMLFGTDPATAVENVQYLTLFYSCAALIISYRILRILQFDGTALIVSFAILCFHPSLILLSGSINNDMLGIVLSFAAILYALRWYQNPTRKSILLLALWIGLSMMAKSSGILAAPAVAFLFLRKFLKAKDSRLIFWKQFGLFLAVSIPLGLWWSIYCKIRFGMPIGAVTGLQPDNPQYLGHDSPI
;
A
#
# COMPACT_ATOMS: atom_id res chain seq x y z
N MET A 1 -10.80 -6.70 -9.91
CA MET A 1 -9.76 -7.42 -10.68
C MET A 1 -10.27 -7.98 -12.00
N LEU A 2 -11.36 -8.77 -12.05
CA LEU A 2 -11.90 -9.35 -13.29
C LEU A 2 -12.18 -8.32 -14.40
N TYR A 3 -12.68 -7.14 -14.05
CA TYR A 3 -12.82 -6.04 -15.00
C TYR A 3 -11.52 -5.74 -15.77
N PHE A 4 -10.39 -5.61 -15.05
CA PHE A 4 -9.09 -5.32 -15.66
C PHE A 4 -8.53 -6.52 -16.44
N VAL A 5 -8.90 -7.75 -16.07
CA VAL A 5 -8.58 -8.94 -16.88
C VAL A 5 -9.26 -8.83 -18.25
N ASN A 6 -10.58 -8.61 -18.25
CA ASN A 6 -11.41 -8.62 -19.46
C ASN A 6 -11.21 -7.38 -20.34
N HIS A 7 -10.81 -6.25 -19.76
CA HIS A 7 -10.63 -4.98 -20.47
C HIS A 7 -9.14 -4.59 -20.65
N ASN A 8 -8.22 -5.55 -20.58
CA ASN A 8 -6.78 -5.31 -20.82
C ASN A 8 -6.20 -4.13 -20.02
N PHE A 9 -6.48 -4.10 -18.71
CA PHE A 9 -6.05 -3.04 -17.79
C PHE A 9 -6.58 -1.63 -18.10
N ALA A 10 -7.55 -1.48 -19.01
CA ALA A 10 -8.21 -0.21 -19.25
C ALA A 10 -8.86 0.33 -17.97
N LEU A 11 -8.85 1.66 -17.84
CA LEU A 11 -9.47 2.32 -16.71
C LEU A 11 -11.01 2.21 -16.80
N PRO A 12 -11.71 2.10 -15.66
CA PRO A 12 -13.16 2.18 -15.60
C PRO A 12 -13.72 3.40 -16.32
N ASN A 13 -14.71 3.17 -17.17
CA ASN A 13 -15.50 4.20 -17.86
C ASN A 13 -16.85 4.50 -17.16
N PHE A 14 -17.10 3.87 -16.02
CA PHE A 14 -18.27 4.06 -15.17
C PHE A 14 -17.89 4.77 -13.86
N ASP A 15 -18.89 5.31 -13.16
CA ASP A 15 -18.67 5.95 -11.86
C ASP A 15 -18.16 4.94 -10.81
N PRO A 16 -16.94 5.10 -10.27
CA PRO A 16 -16.37 4.16 -9.31
C PRO A 16 -17.16 4.02 -7.99
N ARG A 17 -18.09 4.95 -7.72
CA ARG A 17 -18.95 4.92 -6.53
C ARG A 17 -20.16 4.00 -6.67
N SER A 18 -20.58 3.70 -7.90
CA SER A 18 -21.78 2.89 -8.15
C SER A 18 -21.49 1.40 -8.33
N VAL A 19 -20.20 1.02 -8.38
CA VAL A 19 -19.80 -0.34 -8.71
C VAL A 19 -18.76 -0.82 -7.70
N TRP A 20 -19.19 -1.71 -6.81
CA TRP A 20 -18.34 -2.40 -5.83
C TRP A 20 -17.38 -1.43 -5.10
N GLU A 21 -16.09 -1.73 -5.10
CA GLU A 21 -15.05 -0.95 -4.43
C GLU A 21 -14.09 -0.27 -5.41
N PHE A 22 -14.52 0.00 -6.65
CA PHE A 22 -13.64 0.64 -7.66
C PHE A 22 -13.19 2.05 -7.28
N TYR A 23 -13.79 2.67 -6.26
CA TYR A 23 -13.30 3.90 -5.67
C TYR A 23 -11.89 3.76 -5.08
N HIS A 24 -11.45 2.55 -4.72
CA HIS A 24 -10.08 2.30 -4.28
C HIS A 24 -9.05 2.42 -5.43
N PRO A 25 -7.84 2.95 -5.13
CA PRO A 25 -6.73 2.98 -6.07
C PRO A 25 -6.38 1.59 -6.66
N PRO A 26 -5.96 1.51 -7.94
CA PRO A 26 -6.07 0.27 -8.68
C PRO A 26 -4.86 -0.67 -8.60
N LEU A 27 -3.83 -0.36 -7.79
CA LEU A 27 -2.59 -1.16 -7.80
C LEU A 27 -2.85 -2.63 -7.48
N HIS A 28 -3.61 -2.92 -6.42
CA HIS A 28 -3.95 -4.31 -6.09
C HIS A 28 -4.76 -4.96 -7.22
N TYR A 29 -5.73 -4.26 -7.81
CA TYR A 29 -6.50 -4.79 -8.92
C TYR A 29 -5.65 -5.12 -10.14
N TRP A 30 -4.67 -4.30 -10.46
CA TRP A 30 -3.73 -4.54 -11.56
C TRP A 30 -2.82 -5.73 -11.27
N VAL A 31 -2.22 -5.81 -10.07
CA VAL A 31 -1.37 -6.95 -9.72
C VAL A 31 -2.17 -8.25 -9.72
N SER A 32 -3.37 -8.27 -9.15
CA SER A 32 -4.25 -9.45 -9.20
C SER A 32 -4.66 -9.81 -10.63
N ALA A 33 -5.02 -8.84 -11.47
CA ALA A 33 -5.38 -9.11 -12.86
C ALA A 33 -4.21 -9.65 -13.69
N LEU A 34 -3.00 -9.12 -13.46
CA LEU A 34 -1.78 -9.64 -14.09
C LEU A 34 -1.51 -11.08 -13.65
N TRP A 35 -1.64 -11.37 -12.35
CA TRP A 35 -1.46 -12.71 -11.81
C TRP A 35 -2.45 -13.72 -12.38
N ILE A 36 -3.73 -13.35 -12.50
CA ILE A 36 -4.75 -14.19 -13.16
C ILE A 36 -4.36 -14.45 -14.62
N LYS A 37 -4.01 -13.40 -15.38
CA LYS A 37 -3.64 -13.55 -16.80
C LYS A 37 -2.41 -14.44 -17.00
N LEU A 38 -1.41 -14.33 -16.12
CA LEU A 38 -0.22 -15.18 -16.18
C LEU A 38 -0.57 -16.64 -15.95
N GLN A 39 -1.40 -16.95 -14.96
CA GLN A 39 -1.84 -18.33 -14.71
C GLN A 39 -2.65 -18.90 -15.87
N MET A 40 -3.59 -18.11 -16.41
CA MET A 40 -4.38 -18.50 -17.58
C MET A 40 -3.50 -18.73 -18.83
N LEU A 41 -2.42 -17.96 -18.98
CA LEU A 41 -1.44 -18.16 -20.06
C LEU A 41 -0.75 -19.53 -19.94
N PHE A 42 -0.55 -20.05 -18.73
CA PHE A 42 -0.02 -21.38 -18.47
C PHE A 42 -1.11 -22.48 -18.40
N GLY A 43 -2.34 -22.19 -18.83
CA GLY A 43 -3.42 -23.17 -18.98
C GLY A 43 -4.23 -23.42 -17.71
N THR A 44 -4.08 -22.62 -16.65
CA THR A 44 -4.98 -22.69 -15.48
C THR A 44 -6.39 -22.21 -15.87
N ASP A 45 -7.41 -22.91 -15.41
CA ASP A 45 -8.80 -22.50 -15.64
C ASP A 45 -9.10 -21.15 -14.95
N PRO A 46 -10.06 -20.36 -15.47
CA PRO A 46 -10.35 -19.03 -14.93
C PRO A 46 -10.80 -19.02 -13.46
N ALA A 47 -11.52 -20.05 -12.99
CA ALA A 47 -12.05 -20.08 -11.64
C ALA A 47 -10.92 -20.30 -10.63
N THR A 48 -10.07 -21.30 -10.87
CA THR A 48 -8.88 -21.55 -10.05
C THR A 48 -7.87 -20.40 -10.15
N ALA A 49 -7.69 -19.77 -11.32
CA ALA A 49 -6.79 -18.62 -11.44
C ALA A 49 -7.22 -17.43 -10.57
N VAL A 50 -8.53 -17.23 -10.40
CA VAL A 50 -9.12 -16.21 -9.50
C VAL A 50 -8.93 -16.59 -8.04
N GLU A 51 -9.18 -17.85 -7.67
CA GLU A 51 -8.97 -18.35 -6.30
C GLU A 51 -7.49 -18.20 -5.86
N ASN A 52 -6.58 -18.53 -6.76
CA ASN A 52 -5.13 -18.43 -6.57
C ASN A 52 -4.61 -17.00 -6.34
N VAL A 53 -5.46 -15.97 -6.45
CA VAL A 53 -5.12 -14.61 -5.99
C VAL A 53 -4.81 -14.59 -4.48
N GLN A 54 -5.35 -15.53 -3.69
CA GLN A 54 -4.99 -15.69 -2.27
C GLN A 54 -3.50 -15.97 -2.06
N TYR A 55 -2.81 -16.59 -3.03
CA TYR A 55 -1.36 -16.77 -2.94
C TYR A 55 -0.60 -15.44 -2.99
N LEU A 56 -1.13 -14.42 -3.67
CA LEU A 56 -0.53 -13.08 -3.64
C LEU A 56 -0.60 -12.46 -2.25
N THR A 57 -1.76 -12.55 -1.58
CA THR A 57 -1.93 -11.99 -0.23
C THR A 57 -1.08 -12.74 0.79
N LEU A 58 -0.90 -14.05 0.62
CA LEU A 58 0.03 -14.84 1.40
C LEU A 58 1.47 -14.36 1.18
N PHE A 59 1.88 -14.18 -0.07
CA PHE A 59 3.19 -13.66 -0.42
C PHE A 59 3.45 -12.28 0.19
N TYR A 60 2.46 -11.38 0.15
CA TYR A 60 2.55 -10.05 0.77
C TYR A 60 2.75 -10.15 2.29
N SER A 61 2.05 -11.05 2.96
CA SER A 61 2.21 -11.28 4.41
C SER A 61 3.60 -11.81 4.76
N CYS A 62 4.09 -12.81 4.03
CA CYS A 62 5.46 -13.31 4.20
C CYS A 62 6.51 -12.21 3.95
N ALA A 63 6.34 -11.41 2.89
CA ALA A 63 7.21 -10.29 2.60
C ALA A 63 7.17 -9.22 3.70
N ALA A 64 6.01 -8.97 4.31
CA ALA A 64 5.86 -8.05 5.44
C ALA A 64 6.67 -8.53 6.66
N LEU A 65 6.73 -9.84 6.93
CA LEU A 65 7.57 -10.39 8.00
C LEU A 65 9.06 -10.17 7.71
N ILE A 66 9.51 -10.44 6.49
CA ILE A 66 10.91 -10.24 6.08
C ILE A 66 11.31 -8.76 6.23
N ILE A 67 10.45 -7.85 5.80
CA ILE A 67 10.70 -6.41 5.91
C ILE A 67 10.69 -5.97 7.38
N SER A 68 9.75 -6.46 8.18
CA SER A 68 9.68 -6.16 9.61
C SER A 68 10.95 -6.60 10.36
N TYR A 69 11.46 -7.80 10.05
CA TYR A 69 12.75 -8.25 10.59
C TYR A 69 13.87 -7.25 10.25
N ARG A 70 13.94 -6.79 8.99
CA ARG A 70 14.93 -5.79 8.57
C ARG A 70 14.76 -4.45 9.29
N ILE A 71 13.53 -4.04 9.58
CA ILE A 71 13.25 -2.83 10.38
C ILE A 71 13.81 -3.00 11.79
N LEU A 72 13.51 -4.12 12.46
CA LEU A 72 14.04 -4.42 13.81
C LEU A 72 15.57 -4.39 13.83
N ARG A 73 16.23 -4.98 12.82
CA ARG A 73 17.70 -4.93 12.68
C ARG A 73 18.23 -3.51 12.52
N ILE A 74 17.57 -2.65 11.74
CA ILE A 74 17.96 -1.24 11.57
C ILE A 74 17.80 -0.44 12.86
N LEU A 75 16.80 -0.80 13.68
CA LEU A 75 16.58 -0.25 15.01
C LEU A 75 17.52 -0.85 16.07
N GLN A 76 18.48 -1.69 15.67
CA GLN A 76 19.49 -2.30 16.55
C GLN A 76 18.90 -3.24 17.62
N PHE A 77 17.80 -3.92 17.30
CA PHE A 77 17.29 -5.00 18.14
C PHE A 77 18.17 -6.25 17.94
N ASP A 78 18.65 -6.81 19.04
CA ASP A 78 19.50 -8.01 19.09
C ASP A 78 19.06 -8.98 20.20
N GLY A 79 19.53 -10.23 20.14
CA GLY A 79 19.28 -11.27 21.14
C GLY A 79 17.78 -11.51 21.42
N THR A 80 17.43 -11.62 22.70
CA THR A 80 16.05 -11.90 23.15
C THR A 80 15.05 -10.84 22.69
N ALA A 81 15.44 -9.55 22.68
CA ALA A 81 14.54 -8.47 22.26
C ALA A 81 14.12 -8.65 20.78
N LEU A 82 15.07 -9.00 19.91
CA LEU A 82 14.78 -9.29 18.51
C LEU A 82 13.86 -10.51 18.36
N ILE A 83 14.15 -11.60 19.08
CA ILE A 83 13.38 -12.83 19.01
C ILE A 83 11.93 -12.59 19.46
N VAL A 84 11.73 -11.95 20.61
CA VAL A 84 10.39 -11.71 21.16
C VAL A 84 9.59 -10.77 20.26
N SER A 85 10.17 -9.64 19.84
CA SER A 85 9.47 -8.70 18.96
C SER A 85 9.15 -9.32 17.60
N PHE A 86 10.06 -10.12 17.04
CA PHE A 86 9.83 -10.78 15.76
C PHE A 86 8.81 -11.92 15.87
N ALA A 87 8.81 -12.69 16.97
CA ALA A 87 7.81 -13.71 17.22
C ALA A 87 6.40 -13.10 17.31
N ILE A 88 6.22 -11.99 18.02
CA ILE A 88 4.94 -11.27 18.09
C ILE A 88 4.44 -10.91 16.68
N LEU A 89 5.34 -10.45 15.80
CA LEU A 89 4.99 -10.13 14.41
C LEU A 89 4.61 -11.39 13.61
N CYS A 90 5.36 -12.48 13.75
CA CYS A 90 5.08 -13.74 13.04
C CYS A 90 3.72 -14.34 13.42
N PHE A 91 3.36 -14.22 14.70
CA PHE A 91 2.10 -14.73 15.25
C PHE A 91 1.00 -13.67 15.36
N HIS A 92 1.17 -12.50 14.73
CA HIS A 92 0.19 -11.43 14.82
C HIS A 92 -1.10 -11.83 14.09
N PRO A 93 -2.26 -11.93 14.79
CA PRO A 93 -3.49 -12.48 14.21
C PRO A 93 -3.93 -11.78 12.92
N SER A 94 -3.81 -10.46 12.86
CA SER A 94 -4.20 -9.70 11.66
C SER A 94 -3.35 -10.02 10.43
N LEU A 95 -2.04 -10.28 10.58
CA LEU A 95 -1.18 -10.61 9.44
C LEU A 95 -1.47 -12.02 8.91
N ILE A 96 -1.88 -12.93 9.80
CA ILE A 96 -2.34 -14.27 9.45
C ILE A 96 -3.69 -14.19 8.73
N LEU A 97 -4.67 -13.47 9.30
CA LEU A 97 -5.99 -13.32 8.69
C LEU A 97 -5.92 -12.67 7.29
N LEU A 98 -5.13 -11.60 7.15
CA LEU A 98 -4.95 -10.90 5.89
C LEU A 98 -4.17 -11.71 4.85
N SER A 99 -3.43 -12.75 5.25
CA SER A 99 -2.68 -13.60 4.32
C SER A 99 -3.60 -14.40 3.38
N GLY A 100 -4.78 -14.81 3.85
CA GLY A 100 -5.78 -15.52 3.03
C GLY A 100 -6.92 -14.65 2.51
N SER A 101 -6.95 -13.36 2.88
CA SER A 101 -8.06 -12.46 2.53
C SER A 101 -7.77 -11.72 1.23
N ILE A 102 -8.60 -11.92 0.20
CA ILE A 102 -8.47 -11.20 -1.09
C ILE A 102 -8.90 -9.74 -0.90
N ASN A 103 -7.97 -8.89 -0.44
CA ASN A 103 -8.17 -7.46 -0.25
C ASN A 103 -6.89 -6.65 -0.55
N ASN A 104 -7.00 -5.33 -0.60
CA ASN A 104 -5.89 -4.44 -0.84
C ASN A 104 -5.05 -4.11 0.42
N ASP A 105 -5.53 -4.49 1.61
CA ASP A 105 -4.89 -4.17 2.89
C ASP A 105 -3.51 -4.77 3.03
N MET A 106 -3.37 -6.08 2.77
CA MET A 106 -2.08 -6.75 2.96
C MET A 106 -1.00 -6.18 2.05
N LEU A 107 -1.35 -5.82 0.81
CA LEU A 107 -0.46 -5.12 -0.12
C LEU A 107 -0.10 -3.72 0.40
N GLY A 108 -1.09 -2.95 0.86
CA GLY A 108 -0.86 -1.62 1.46
C GLY A 108 0.05 -1.68 2.69
N ILE A 109 -0.11 -2.69 3.55
CA ILE A 109 0.71 -2.90 4.75
C ILE A 109 2.16 -3.18 4.36
N VAL A 110 2.41 -4.14 3.47
CA VAL A 110 3.80 -4.50 3.09
C VAL A 110 4.52 -3.34 2.41
N LEU A 111 3.82 -2.56 1.57
CA LEU A 111 4.37 -1.36 0.94
C LEU A 111 4.63 -0.25 1.96
N SER A 112 3.77 -0.10 2.97
CA SER A 112 3.99 0.84 4.08
C SER A 112 5.20 0.44 4.94
N PHE A 113 5.38 -0.86 5.23
CA PHE A 113 6.57 -1.35 5.91
C PHE A 113 7.83 -1.09 5.08
N ALA A 114 7.77 -1.30 3.76
CA ALA A 114 8.88 -0.95 2.87
C ALA A 114 9.19 0.56 2.93
N ALA A 115 8.17 1.42 2.92
CA ALA A 115 8.34 2.86 3.07
C ALA A 115 9.03 3.20 4.41
N ILE A 116 8.57 2.64 5.53
CA ILE A 116 9.19 2.84 6.86
C ILE A 116 10.65 2.38 6.86
N LEU A 117 10.94 1.20 6.31
CA LEU A 117 12.31 0.68 6.20
C LEU A 117 13.22 1.66 5.45
N TYR A 118 12.77 2.18 4.30
CA TYR A 118 13.55 3.13 3.52
C TYR A 118 13.62 4.53 4.15
N ALA A 119 12.61 4.93 4.93
CA ALA A 119 12.65 6.15 5.73
C ALA A 119 13.74 6.07 6.81
N LEU A 120 13.84 4.94 7.51
CA LEU A 120 14.90 4.71 8.49
C LEU A 120 16.29 4.65 7.83
N ARG A 121 16.42 3.94 6.70
CA ARG A 121 17.69 3.90 5.93
C ARG A 121 18.11 5.28 5.46
N TRP A 122 17.17 6.07 4.95
CA TRP A 122 17.44 7.45 4.56
C TRP A 122 17.82 8.32 5.75
N TYR A 123 17.15 8.17 6.89
CA TYR A 123 17.48 8.92 8.10
C TYR A 123 18.90 8.62 8.60
N GLN A 124 19.34 7.35 8.55
CA GLN A 124 20.72 6.95 8.88
C GLN A 124 21.72 7.51 7.86
N ASN A 125 21.53 7.18 6.58
CA ASN A 125 22.38 7.62 5.46
C ASN A 125 21.53 8.24 4.33
N PRO A 126 21.37 9.58 4.32
CA PRO A 126 20.58 10.27 3.32
C PRO A 126 21.24 10.21 1.95
N THR A 127 20.62 9.48 1.02
CA THR A 127 21.08 9.39 -0.38
C THR A 127 19.90 9.63 -1.31
N ARG A 128 20.18 10.06 -2.54
CA ARG A 128 19.15 10.20 -3.59
C ARG A 128 18.44 8.86 -3.85
N LYS A 129 19.18 7.75 -3.82
CA LYS A 129 18.61 6.41 -4.01
C LYS A 129 17.64 6.06 -2.87
N SER A 130 18.03 6.26 -1.61
CA SER A 130 17.16 5.92 -0.47
C SER A 130 15.90 6.77 -0.44
N ILE A 131 15.98 8.06 -0.80
CA ILE A 131 14.79 8.92 -0.82
C ILE A 131 13.85 8.63 -2.00
N LEU A 132 14.38 8.32 -3.18
CA LEU A 132 13.56 7.91 -4.33
C LEU A 132 12.86 6.58 -4.07
N LEU A 133 13.54 5.62 -3.44
CA LEU A 133 12.92 4.35 -3.03
C LEU A 133 11.84 4.58 -1.98
N LEU A 134 12.09 5.43 -0.98
CA LEU A 134 11.07 5.84 -0.01
C LEU A 134 9.85 6.46 -0.70
N ALA A 135 10.05 7.38 -1.64
CA ALA A 135 8.98 8.03 -2.40
C ALA A 135 8.17 7.03 -3.24
N LEU A 136 8.85 6.08 -3.87
CA LEU A 136 8.24 4.99 -4.62
C LEU A 136 7.36 4.13 -3.70
N TRP A 137 7.90 3.64 -2.58
CA TRP A 137 7.16 2.74 -1.69
C TRP A 137 5.94 3.40 -1.05
N ILE A 138 6.06 4.66 -0.62
CA ILE A 138 4.91 5.37 -0.05
C ILE A 138 3.85 5.69 -1.11
N GLY A 139 4.27 6.07 -2.33
CA GLY A 139 3.35 6.31 -3.44
C GLY A 139 2.62 5.04 -3.86
N LEU A 140 3.34 3.92 -3.98
CA LEU A 140 2.73 2.61 -4.24
C LEU A 140 1.81 2.18 -3.10
N SER A 141 2.17 2.42 -1.84
CA SER A 141 1.29 2.13 -0.70
C SER A 141 -0.05 2.87 -0.82
N MET A 142 -0.01 4.17 -1.13
CA MET A 142 -1.22 4.97 -1.39
C MET A 142 -1.99 4.46 -2.62
N MET A 143 -1.29 4.01 -3.66
CA MET A 143 -1.88 3.45 -4.87
C MET A 143 -2.46 2.04 -4.67
N ALA A 144 -2.05 1.30 -3.63
CA ALA A 144 -2.72 0.07 -3.18
C ALA A 144 -3.95 0.40 -2.34
N LYS A 145 -3.79 1.34 -1.39
CA LYS A 145 -4.87 1.79 -0.51
C LYS A 145 -4.59 3.22 -0.06
N SER A 146 -5.58 4.11 -0.16
CA SER A 146 -5.41 5.53 0.21
C SER A 146 -4.95 5.73 1.66
N SER A 147 -5.23 4.78 2.57
CA SER A 147 -4.73 4.78 3.94
C SER A 147 -3.22 4.62 4.07
N GLY A 148 -2.50 4.28 2.99
CA GLY A 148 -1.03 4.30 2.94
C GLY A 148 -0.42 5.66 3.31
N ILE A 149 -1.20 6.74 3.17
CA ILE A 149 -0.80 8.08 3.63
C ILE A 149 -0.54 8.15 5.14
N LEU A 150 -1.05 7.21 5.93
CA LEU A 150 -0.84 7.15 7.39
C LEU A 150 0.64 6.95 7.78
N ALA A 151 1.50 6.47 6.87
CA ALA A 151 2.94 6.44 7.09
C ALA A 151 3.61 7.83 6.97
N ALA A 152 2.95 8.79 6.33
CA ALA A 152 3.53 10.10 6.03
C ALA A 152 3.92 10.92 7.27
N PRO A 153 3.14 10.98 8.38
CA PRO A 153 3.53 11.70 9.59
C PRO A 153 4.85 11.18 10.18
N ALA A 154 5.05 9.86 10.23
CA ALA A 154 6.28 9.26 10.72
C ALA A 154 7.48 9.61 9.82
N VAL A 155 7.29 9.59 8.50
CA VAL A 155 8.31 10.01 7.53
C VAL A 155 8.63 11.50 7.68
N ALA A 156 7.61 12.35 7.80
CA ALA A 156 7.74 13.78 7.98
C ALA A 156 8.50 14.13 9.26
N PHE A 157 8.26 13.39 10.36
CA PHE A 157 9.02 13.54 11.59
C PHE A 157 10.51 13.24 11.40
N LEU A 158 10.85 12.15 10.69
CA LEU A 158 12.25 11.82 10.37
C LEU A 158 12.90 12.89 9.49
N PHE A 159 12.17 13.41 8.50
CA PHE A 159 12.63 14.50 7.63
C PHE A 159 12.92 15.75 8.44
N LEU A 160 11.98 16.18 9.29
CA LEU A 160 12.12 17.34 10.15
C LEU A 160 13.32 17.17 11.09
N ARG A 161 13.42 16.03 11.78
CA ARG A 161 14.53 15.75 12.71
C ARG A 161 15.89 15.80 12.02
N LYS A 162 16.01 15.27 10.80
CA LYS A 162 17.27 15.31 10.03
C LYS A 162 17.57 16.73 9.54
N PHE A 163 16.55 17.44 9.06
CA PHE A 163 16.67 18.81 8.58
C PHE A 163 17.13 19.79 9.67
N LEU A 164 16.60 19.66 10.89
CA LEU A 164 17.00 20.49 12.04
C LEU A 164 18.47 20.27 12.44
N LYS A 165 18.99 19.05 12.27
CA LYS A 165 20.41 18.73 12.55
C LYS A 165 21.37 19.22 11.47
N ALA A 166 20.90 19.38 10.23
CA ALA A 166 21.74 19.66 9.07
C ALA A 166 21.81 21.16 8.72
N LYS A 167 22.25 22.01 9.67
CA LYS A 167 22.22 23.48 9.54
C LYS A 167 22.91 24.01 8.27
N ASP A 168 24.08 23.48 7.91
CA ASP A 168 24.88 24.00 6.78
C ASP A 168 24.57 23.34 5.42
N SER A 169 23.75 22.28 5.39
CA SER A 169 23.43 21.51 4.19
C SER A 169 21.93 21.46 3.85
N ARG A 170 21.15 22.40 4.39
CA ARG A 170 19.68 22.46 4.23
C ARG A 170 19.22 22.42 2.77
N LEU A 171 19.95 23.07 1.85
CA LEU A 171 19.60 23.09 0.43
C LEU A 171 19.60 21.69 -0.20
N ILE A 172 20.52 20.81 0.22
CA ILE A 172 20.58 19.42 -0.27
C ILE A 172 19.34 18.65 0.18
N PHE A 173 18.92 18.85 1.43
CA PHE A 173 17.71 18.21 1.98
C PHE A 173 16.43 18.73 1.31
N TRP A 174 16.33 20.04 1.03
CA TRP A 174 15.22 20.59 0.25
C TRP A 174 15.10 19.97 -1.13
N LYS A 175 16.23 19.81 -1.85
CA LYS A 175 16.23 19.13 -3.16
C LYS A 175 15.76 17.68 -3.04
N GLN A 176 16.18 16.98 -1.98
CA GLN A 176 15.74 15.62 -1.71
C GLN A 176 14.24 15.56 -1.40
N PHE A 177 13.71 16.45 -0.55
CA PHE A 177 12.28 16.53 -0.25
C PHE A 177 11.46 16.85 -1.51
N GLY A 178 11.96 17.74 -2.37
CA GLY A 178 11.37 17.98 -3.69
C GLY A 178 11.33 16.70 -4.54
N LEU A 179 12.43 15.95 -4.61
CA LEU A 179 12.48 14.65 -5.30
C LEU A 179 11.47 13.65 -4.72
N PHE A 180 11.33 13.61 -3.40
CA PHE A 180 10.38 12.75 -2.71
C PHE A 180 8.93 13.08 -3.09
N LEU A 181 8.55 14.36 -3.06
CA LEU A 181 7.20 14.80 -3.40
C LEU A 181 6.91 14.63 -4.89
N ALA A 182 7.88 14.90 -5.76
CA ALA A 182 7.75 14.75 -7.20
C ALA A 182 7.42 13.32 -7.64
N VAL A 183 7.81 12.31 -6.84
CA VAL A 183 7.50 10.90 -7.11
C VAL A 183 6.27 10.44 -6.33
N SER A 184 6.20 10.72 -5.03
CA SER A 184 5.14 10.17 -4.17
C SER A 184 3.77 10.77 -4.45
N ILE A 185 3.68 12.08 -4.75
CA ILE A 185 2.39 12.75 -4.99
C ILE A 185 1.73 12.25 -6.27
N PRO A 186 2.39 12.26 -7.45
CA PRO A 186 1.75 11.74 -8.66
C PRO A 186 1.37 10.28 -8.51
N LEU A 187 2.26 9.46 -7.94
CA LEU A 187 2.01 8.02 -7.80
C LEU A 187 0.89 7.71 -6.80
N GLY A 188 0.79 8.45 -5.70
CA GLY A 188 -0.19 8.22 -4.66
C GLY A 188 -1.56 8.86 -4.90
N LEU A 189 -1.63 9.97 -5.63
CA LEU A 189 -2.87 10.76 -5.76
C LEU A 189 -3.49 10.75 -7.16
N TRP A 190 -2.81 10.23 -8.19
CA TRP A 190 -3.34 10.27 -9.57
C TRP A 190 -4.75 9.65 -9.68
N TRP A 191 -5.03 8.57 -8.94
CA TRP A 191 -6.34 7.93 -8.98
C TRP A 191 -7.43 8.83 -8.41
N SER A 192 -7.19 9.45 -7.25
CA SER A 192 -8.13 10.41 -6.67
C SER A 192 -8.34 11.62 -7.57
N ILE A 193 -7.29 12.08 -8.26
CA ILE A 193 -7.38 13.17 -9.24
C ILE A 193 -8.20 12.73 -10.46
N TYR A 194 -7.93 11.54 -11.00
CA TYR A 194 -8.68 10.95 -12.11
C TYR A 194 -10.17 10.85 -11.77
N CYS A 195 -10.50 10.30 -10.59
CA CYS A 195 -11.89 10.17 -10.15
C CYS A 195 -12.58 11.53 -9.95
N LYS A 196 -11.86 12.53 -9.44
CA LYS A 196 -12.38 13.89 -9.30
C LYS A 196 -12.67 14.54 -10.66
N ILE A 197 -11.74 14.45 -11.61
CA ILE A 197 -11.89 15.07 -12.94
C ILE A 197 -12.98 14.38 -13.74
N ARG A 198 -13.01 13.04 -13.72
CA ARG A 198 -13.89 12.26 -14.60
C ARG A 198 -15.30 12.06 -14.04
N PHE A 199 -15.43 11.94 -12.72
CA PHE A 199 -16.70 11.56 -12.07
C PHE A 199 -17.14 12.55 -10.98
N GLY A 200 -16.42 13.66 -10.79
CA GLY A 200 -16.76 14.67 -9.79
C GLY A 200 -16.61 14.20 -8.34
N MET A 201 -15.88 13.09 -8.09
CA MET A 201 -15.73 12.51 -6.76
C MET A 201 -14.83 13.40 -5.87
N PRO A 202 -15.23 13.71 -4.62
CA PRO A 202 -14.38 14.47 -3.72
C PRO A 202 -13.13 13.66 -3.31
N ILE A 203 -12.01 14.36 -3.09
CA ILE A 203 -10.76 13.73 -2.66
C ILE A 203 -10.95 13.18 -1.24
N GLY A 204 -10.65 11.90 -1.05
CA GLY A 204 -10.83 11.25 0.25
C GLY A 204 -12.28 10.88 0.58
N ALA A 205 -13.18 10.88 -0.42
CA ALA A 205 -14.54 10.41 -0.18
C ALA A 205 -14.52 8.96 0.31
N VAL A 206 -15.13 8.75 1.47
CA VAL A 206 -15.43 7.41 2.00
C VAL A 206 -16.85 7.11 1.54
N THR A 207 -17.00 6.19 0.59
CA THR A 207 -18.32 5.71 0.20
C THR A 207 -18.80 4.75 1.27
N GLY A 208 -19.84 5.15 2.02
CA GLY A 208 -20.58 4.22 2.86
C GLY A 208 -21.22 3.13 1.98
N LEU A 209 -21.34 1.92 2.52
CA LEU A 209 -22.11 0.87 1.89
C LEU A 209 -23.57 1.35 1.79
N GLN A 210 -24.16 1.23 0.60
CA GLN A 210 -25.57 1.53 0.43
C GLN A 210 -26.42 0.49 1.19
N PRO A 211 -27.59 0.85 1.75
CA PRO A 211 -28.39 -0.08 2.57
C PRO A 211 -28.87 -1.35 1.86
N ASP A 212 -28.86 -1.36 0.54
CA ASP A 212 -29.21 -2.49 -0.33
C ASP A 212 -28.00 -3.36 -0.71
N ASN A 213 -26.78 -2.96 -0.31
CA ASN A 213 -25.58 -3.75 -0.53
C ASN A 213 -25.59 -5.00 0.37
N PRO A 214 -25.32 -6.21 -0.14
CA PRO A 214 -25.30 -7.44 0.67
C PRO A 214 -24.25 -7.43 1.80
N GLN A 215 -23.30 -6.50 1.79
CA GLN A 215 -22.31 -6.30 2.86
C GLN A 215 -22.78 -5.28 3.92
N TYR A 216 -23.93 -4.63 3.73
CA TYR A 216 -24.49 -3.67 4.67
C TYR A 216 -25.14 -4.38 5.86
N LEU A 217 -24.44 -4.41 6.99
CA LEU A 217 -24.91 -5.01 8.25
C LEU A 217 -25.64 -4.02 9.16
N GLY A 218 -25.94 -2.81 8.68
CA GLY A 218 -26.64 -1.80 9.46
C GLY A 218 -28.08 -2.16 9.81
N HIS A 219 -28.70 -3.10 9.08
CA HIS A 219 -30.01 -3.66 9.41
C HIS A 219 -29.97 -4.67 10.56
N ASP A 220 -28.82 -5.34 10.76
CA ASP A 220 -28.62 -6.41 11.75
C ASP A 220 -28.02 -5.90 13.07
N SER A 221 -27.84 -4.59 13.21
CA SER A 221 -27.31 -3.97 14.42
C SER A 221 -28.43 -3.82 15.46
N PRO A 222 -28.42 -4.55 16.59
CA PRO A 222 -29.34 -4.28 17.67
C PRO A 222 -28.97 -2.92 18.28
N ILE A 223 -29.89 -1.95 18.17
CA ILE A 223 -29.81 -0.69 18.90
C ILE A 223 -30.08 -0.96 20.38
#